data_AF-A0A2V5X405-F1
#
_entry.id   AF-A0A2V5X405-F1
#
_cell.length_a   1.000
_cell.length_b   1.000
_cell.length_c   1.000
_cell.angle_alpha   90.00
_cell.angle_beta   90.00
_cell.angle_gamma   90.00
#
_symmetry.space_group_name_H-M   'P 1'
#
loop_
_entity.id
_entity.type
_entity.pdbx_description
1 polymer ?
#
loop_
_entity_poly.entity_id
_entity_poly.type
_entity_poly.pdbx_seq_one_letter_code
_entity_poly.pdbx_strand_id
1 'polypeptide(L)'
;IIFSDVSLRQMARQYPTNEREFARISGVGERKLQEFGAAFLAEIAAHLQTNPRQIFADNSFEAPHPPPRPRLGDSARETLRRFQAGQSVGQITRERGLVAGTICSHLAEAIQAGERLDLRRFLTAHGQKEIEAAFEQVGFGSLGAVCDRLGGRYDYGVLRIVRAAKQTENKERQASWLC
;
A
#
# COMPACT_ATOMS: atom_id res chain seq x y z
N ILE A 1 -13.32 11.63 5.05
CA ILE A 1 -12.77 12.32 3.86
C ILE A 1 -13.81 12.18 2.74
N ILE A 2 -14.33 13.28 2.18
CA ILE A 2 -15.42 13.27 1.19
C ILE A 2 -14.87 13.08 -0.24
N PHE A 3 -13.86 13.86 -0.61
CA PHE A 3 -13.07 13.69 -1.84
C PHE A 3 -11.60 13.47 -1.50
N SER A 4 -10.92 12.65 -2.30
CA SER A 4 -9.47 12.47 -2.16
C SER A 4 -8.73 13.69 -2.72
N ASP A 5 -7.48 13.91 -2.27
CA ASP A 5 -6.63 14.96 -2.86
C ASP A 5 -6.43 14.79 -4.37
N VAL A 6 -6.47 13.55 -4.86
CA VAL A 6 -6.40 13.26 -6.30
C VAL A 6 -7.64 13.82 -7.01
N SER A 7 -8.83 13.57 -6.47
CA SER A 7 -10.10 14.07 -6.99
C SER A 7 -10.15 15.61 -6.99
N LEU A 8 -9.76 16.24 -5.87
CA LEU A 8 -9.77 17.71 -5.74
C LEU A 8 -8.79 18.39 -6.70
N ARG A 9 -7.57 17.85 -6.85
CA ARG A 9 -6.60 18.35 -7.82
C ARG A 9 -7.07 18.21 -9.26
N GLN A 10 -7.79 17.13 -9.58
CA GLN A 10 -8.36 16.93 -10.91
C GLN A 10 -9.48 17.95 -11.19
N MET A 11 -10.37 18.23 -10.23
CA MET A 11 -11.41 19.26 -10.36
C MET A 11 -10.80 20.65 -10.58
N ALA A 12 -9.77 21.01 -9.81
CA ALA A 12 -9.09 22.30 -9.91
C ALA A 12 -8.38 22.52 -11.24
N ARG A 13 -8.08 21.45 -12.00
CA ARG A 13 -7.46 21.52 -13.32
C ARG A 13 -8.47 21.47 -14.46
N GLN A 14 -9.48 20.61 -14.34
CA GLN A 14 -10.46 20.36 -15.40
C GLN A 14 -11.62 21.35 -15.38
N TYR A 15 -11.84 22.03 -14.24
CA TYR A 15 -12.91 22.99 -14.04
C TYR A 15 -14.27 22.50 -14.59
N PRO A 16 -14.77 21.35 -14.11
CA PRO A 16 -16.03 20.78 -14.60
C PRO A 16 -17.16 21.80 -14.50
N THR A 17 -17.93 21.93 -15.57
CA THR A 17 -19.01 22.92 -15.69
C THR A 17 -20.40 22.31 -15.67
N ASN A 18 -20.49 20.99 -15.73
CA ASN A 18 -21.72 20.24 -15.71
C ASN A 18 -21.54 18.88 -15.03
N GLU A 19 -22.65 18.25 -14.68
CA GLU A 19 -22.65 16.96 -13.98
C GLU A 19 -21.92 15.85 -14.75
N ARG A 20 -21.99 15.86 -16.08
CA ARG A 20 -21.31 14.85 -16.92
C ARG A 20 -19.80 14.98 -16.82
N GLU A 21 -19.27 16.21 -16.82
CA GLU A 21 -17.86 16.48 -16.60
C GLU A 21 -17.44 16.18 -15.16
N PHE A 22 -18.28 16.52 -14.18
CA PHE A 22 -18.02 16.23 -12.78
C PHE A 22 -17.96 14.71 -12.51
N ALA A 23 -18.81 13.92 -13.16
CA ALA A 23 -18.83 12.46 -13.07
C ALA A 23 -17.58 11.79 -13.68
N ARG A 24 -16.86 12.47 -14.58
CA ARG A 24 -15.60 11.96 -15.18
C ARG A 24 -14.39 12.13 -14.25
N ILE A 25 -14.54 12.85 -13.14
CA ILE A 25 -13.48 13.02 -12.15
C ILE A 25 -13.28 11.72 -11.37
N SER A 26 -12.02 11.27 -11.26
CA SER A 26 -11.70 10.05 -10.52
C SER A 26 -12.11 10.16 -9.06
N GLY A 27 -12.88 9.18 -8.56
CA GLY A 27 -13.40 9.16 -7.19
C GLY A 27 -14.75 9.87 -6.99
N VAL A 28 -15.37 10.38 -8.06
CA VAL A 28 -16.77 10.85 -8.08
C VAL A 28 -17.67 9.74 -8.61
N GLY A 29 -18.28 8.98 -7.69
CA GLY A 29 -19.35 8.03 -8.02
C GLY A 29 -20.73 8.69 -7.99
N GLU A 30 -21.76 7.98 -8.46
CA GLU A 30 -23.15 8.47 -8.56
C GLU A 30 -23.66 9.11 -7.26
N ARG A 31 -23.42 8.48 -6.12
CA ARG A 31 -23.84 9.01 -4.80
C ARG A 31 -23.22 10.39 -4.51
N LYS A 32 -21.92 10.56 -4.79
CA LYS A 32 -21.23 11.84 -4.54
C LYS A 32 -21.61 12.91 -5.56
N LEU A 33 -21.91 12.50 -6.80
CA LEU A 33 -22.45 13.40 -7.81
C LEU A 33 -23.79 13.98 -7.35
N GLN A 34 -24.70 13.12 -6.89
CA GLN A 34 -26.01 13.55 -6.38
C GLN A 34 -25.90 14.43 -5.14
N GLU A 35 -25.01 14.07 -4.21
CA GLU A 35 -24.92 14.74 -2.91
C GLU A 35 -24.09 16.05 -2.96
N PHE A 36 -23.06 16.12 -3.82
CA PHE A 36 -22.10 17.23 -3.83
C PHE A 36 -21.92 17.93 -5.18
N GLY A 37 -22.47 17.38 -6.27
CA GLY A 37 -22.26 17.90 -7.62
C GLY A 37 -22.68 19.37 -7.76
N ALA A 38 -23.90 19.69 -7.33
CA ALA A 38 -24.42 21.05 -7.41
C ALA A 38 -23.56 22.08 -6.65
N ALA A 39 -23.13 21.74 -5.42
CA ALA A 39 -22.32 22.63 -4.59
C ALA A 39 -20.94 22.91 -5.21
N PHE A 40 -20.27 21.86 -5.71
CA PHE A 40 -18.96 22.02 -6.34
C PHE A 40 -19.02 22.73 -7.69
N LEU A 41 -20.02 22.43 -8.52
CA LEU A 41 -20.21 23.11 -9.81
C LEU A 41 -20.48 24.61 -9.61
N ALA A 42 -21.27 24.98 -8.59
CA ALA A 42 -21.51 26.38 -8.23
C ALA A 42 -20.22 27.09 -7.79
N GLU A 43 -19.42 26.47 -6.92
CA GLU A 43 -18.16 27.04 -6.44
C GLU A 43 -17.14 27.21 -7.58
N ILE A 44 -17.01 26.19 -8.43
CA ILE A 44 -16.11 26.24 -9.59
C ILE A 44 -16.55 27.34 -10.57
N ALA A 45 -17.85 27.46 -10.82
CA ALA A 45 -18.40 28.53 -11.66
C ALA A 45 -18.12 29.92 -11.06
N ALA A 46 -18.31 30.10 -9.75
CA ALA A 46 -18.01 31.34 -9.06
C ALA A 46 -16.51 31.69 -9.13
N HIS A 47 -15.63 30.70 -8.94
CA HIS A 47 -14.19 30.89 -9.04
C HIS A 47 -13.77 31.38 -10.43
N LEU A 48 -14.36 30.83 -11.49
CA LEU A 48 -14.07 31.20 -12.88
C LEU A 48 -14.53 32.60 -13.28
N GLN A 49 -15.41 33.25 -12.50
CA GLN A 49 -15.80 34.64 -12.75
C GLN A 49 -14.66 35.62 -12.48
N THR A 50 -13.80 35.30 -11.52
CA THR A 50 -12.72 36.19 -11.04
C THR A 50 -11.33 35.65 -11.37
N ASN A 51 -11.22 34.38 -11.77
CA ASN A 51 -9.95 33.72 -12.07
C ASN A 51 -10.03 33.05 -13.46
N PRO A 52 -9.23 33.49 -14.45
CA PRO A 52 -9.20 32.84 -15.74
C PRO A 52 -8.67 31.40 -15.61
N ARG A 53 -9.19 30.50 -16.47
CA ARG A 53 -8.74 29.10 -16.52
C ARG A 53 -7.25 29.03 -16.78
N GLN A 54 -6.55 28.29 -15.93
CA GLN A 54 -5.15 27.96 -16.17
C GLN A 54 -5.08 26.80 -17.16
N ILE A 55 -4.38 27.01 -18.28
CA ILE A 55 -4.16 25.96 -19.28
C ILE A 55 -2.94 25.15 -18.84
N PHE A 56 -3.16 23.89 -18.46
CA PHE A 56 -2.10 22.92 -18.23
C PHE A 56 -1.85 22.16 -19.54
N ALA A 57 -0.59 22.05 -19.98
CA ALA A 57 -0.24 21.29 -21.18
C ALA A 57 -0.64 19.81 -21.05
N ASP A 58 -0.92 19.18 -22.19
CA ASP A 58 -1.89 18.10 -22.37
C ASP A 58 -1.57 16.72 -21.72
N ASN A 59 -2.64 16.14 -21.16
CA ASN A 59 -3.07 14.73 -21.02
C ASN A 59 -2.10 13.56 -20.71
N SER A 60 -2.17 13.07 -19.47
CA SER A 60 -2.42 11.63 -19.24
C SER A 60 -3.15 11.39 -17.90
N PHE A 61 -4.49 11.39 -17.95
CA PHE A 61 -5.27 10.52 -17.07
C PHE A 61 -5.40 9.17 -17.78
N GLU A 62 -4.26 8.52 -18.00
CA GLU A 62 -4.27 7.06 -18.00
C GLU A 62 -4.77 6.67 -16.60
N ALA A 63 -5.69 5.71 -16.50
CA ALA A 63 -6.09 5.15 -15.21
C ALA A 63 -4.80 4.96 -14.40
N PRO A 64 -4.71 5.43 -13.14
CA PRO A 64 -3.44 5.44 -12.43
C PRO A 64 -2.85 4.06 -12.58
N HIS A 65 -1.71 3.97 -13.30
CA HIS A 65 -0.92 2.74 -13.30
C HIS A 65 -0.88 2.32 -11.84
N PRO A 66 -1.20 1.05 -11.51
CA PRO A 66 -1.22 0.60 -10.12
C PRO A 66 0.03 1.18 -9.48
N PRO A 67 -0.11 1.92 -8.37
CA PRO A 67 0.96 2.79 -7.88
C PRO A 67 2.26 1.99 -7.96
N PRO A 68 3.31 2.52 -8.62
CA PRO A 68 4.55 1.78 -8.74
C PRO A 68 4.86 1.26 -7.35
N ARG A 69 5.06 -0.06 -7.25
CA ARG A 69 5.23 -0.76 -5.97
C ARG A 69 6.10 0.13 -5.09
N PRO A 70 5.68 0.44 -3.83
CA PRO A 70 6.35 1.44 -3.01
C PRO A 70 7.85 1.24 -3.17
N ARG A 71 8.53 2.23 -3.78
CA ARG A 71 9.95 2.10 -4.04
C ARG A 71 10.59 1.92 -2.67
N LEU A 72 11.08 0.71 -2.42
CA LEU A 72 11.66 0.31 -1.15
C LEU A 72 12.59 1.43 -0.66
N GLY A 73 12.43 1.90 0.57
CA GLY A 73 13.26 3.01 1.08
C GLY A 73 14.76 2.66 1.00
N ASP A 74 15.65 3.65 0.91
CA ASP A 74 17.11 3.40 0.76
C ASP A 74 17.65 2.50 1.89
N SER A 75 17.18 2.73 3.12
CA SER A 75 17.52 1.90 4.27
C SER A 75 17.02 0.47 4.16
N ALA A 76 15.81 0.27 3.63
CA ALA A 76 15.25 -1.06 3.43
C ALA A 76 15.92 -1.81 2.28
N ARG A 77 16.31 -1.10 1.20
CA ARG A 77 17.13 -1.62 0.10
C ARG A 77 18.49 -2.10 0.58
N GLU A 78 19.16 -1.36 1.46
CA GLU A 78 20.44 -1.79 2.03
C GLU A 78 20.29 -3.03 2.93
N THR A 79 19.23 -3.11 3.75
CA THR A 79 18.92 -4.34 4.50
C THR A 79 18.69 -5.52 3.59
N LEU A 80 17.91 -5.34 2.51
CA LEU A 80 17.63 -6.40 1.56
C LEU A 80 18.89 -6.92 0.88
N ARG A 81 19.74 -6.00 0.38
CA ARG A 81 21.02 -6.35 -0.27
C ARG A 81 21.88 -7.22 0.64
N ARG A 82 22.04 -6.81 1.90
CA ARG A 82 22.80 -7.55 2.91
C ARG A 82 22.22 -8.93 3.21
N PHE A 83 20.90 -9.00 3.34
CA PHE A 83 20.21 -10.27 3.57
C PHE A 83 20.37 -11.21 2.38
N GLN A 84 20.22 -10.72 1.15
CA GLN A 84 20.44 -11.48 -0.09
C GLN A 84 21.90 -11.93 -0.24
N ALA A 85 22.86 -11.16 0.27
CA ALA A 85 24.27 -11.56 0.38
C ALA A 85 24.55 -12.64 1.44
N GLY A 86 23.51 -13.21 2.06
CA GLY A 86 23.62 -14.33 3.00
C GLY A 86 23.73 -13.94 4.47
N GLN A 87 23.76 -12.64 4.80
CA GLN A 87 23.81 -12.20 6.18
C GLN A 87 22.51 -12.49 6.92
N SER A 88 22.61 -12.92 8.17
CA SER A 88 21.46 -13.13 9.07
C SER A 88 20.95 -11.81 9.65
N VAL A 89 19.71 -11.78 10.14
CA VAL A 89 19.13 -10.61 10.83
C VAL A 89 20.03 -10.12 11.96
N GLY A 90 20.63 -11.03 12.72
CA GLY A 90 21.56 -10.67 13.80
C GLY A 90 22.86 -10.04 13.32
N GLN A 91 23.41 -10.48 12.18
CA GLN A 91 24.58 -9.84 11.57
C GLN A 91 24.24 -8.44 11.07
N ILE A 92 23.13 -8.29 10.36
CA ILE A 92 22.68 -7.00 9.82
C ILE A 92 22.38 -6.00 10.95
N THR A 93 21.80 -6.48 12.06
CA THR A 93 21.57 -5.68 13.29
C THR A 93 22.88 -5.09 13.78
N ARG A 94 23.93 -5.92 13.94
CA ARG A 94 25.25 -5.47 14.43
C ARG A 94 25.93 -4.50 13.47
N GLU A 95 25.92 -4.80 12.17
CA GLU A 95 26.63 -3.99 11.17
C GLU A 95 25.94 -2.67 10.85
N ARG A 96 24.60 -2.63 10.94
CA ARG A 96 23.83 -1.42 10.66
C ARG A 96 23.47 -0.60 11.90
N GLY A 97 23.72 -1.13 13.10
CA GLY A 97 23.31 -0.48 14.36
C GLY A 97 21.79 -0.32 14.52
N LEU A 98 21.01 -1.21 13.90
CA LEU A 98 19.54 -1.19 13.94
C LEU A 98 19.04 -2.36 14.77
N VAL A 99 17.89 -2.19 15.44
CA VAL A 99 17.24 -3.30 16.18
C VAL A 99 16.61 -4.32 15.23
N ALA A 100 16.54 -5.58 15.66
CA ALA A 100 16.02 -6.70 14.86
C ALA A 100 14.60 -6.43 14.32
N GLY A 101 13.74 -5.79 15.12
CA GLY A 101 12.38 -5.42 14.71
C GLY A 101 12.34 -4.47 13.50
N THR A 102 13.30 -3.55 13.39
CA THR A 102 13.45 -2.65 12.23
C THR A 102 13.91 -3.42 11.01
N ILE A 103 14.89 -4.33 11.17
CA ILE A 103 15.37 -5.19 10.09
C ILE A 103 14.24 -6.07 9.54
N CYS A 104 13.45 -6.71 10.41
CA CYS A 104 12.29 -7.50 9.98
C CYS A 104 11.21 -6.64 9.30
N SER A 105 11.07 -5.38 9.70
CA SER A 105 10.13 -4.45 9.05
C SER A 105 10.59 -4.05 7.64
N HIS A 106 11.88 -3.76 7.45
CA HIS A 106 12.46 -3.53 6.12
C HIS A 106 12.31 -4.76 5.20
N LEU A 107 12.51 -5.97 5.73
CA LEU A 107 12.36 -7.20 4.96
C LEU A 107 10.89 -7.46 4.59
N ALA A 108 9.95 -7.16 5.48
CA ALA A 108 8.53 -7.21 5.17
C ALA A 108 8.12 -6.19 4.09
N GLU A 109 8.67 -4.97 4.14
CA GLU A 109 8.48 -3.95 3.10
C GLU A 109 9.01 -4.43 1.74
N ALA A 110 10.20 -5.07 1.72
CA ALA A 110 10.77 -5.64 0.51
C ALA A 110 9.83 -6.71 -0.11
N ILE A 111 9.25 -7.60 0.70
CA ILE A 111 8.28 -8.59 0.22
C ILE A 111 7.05 -7.90 -0.40
N GLN A 112 6.54 -6.85 0.24
CA GLN A 112 5.40 -6.10 -0.27
C GLN A 112 5.73 -5.32 -1.56
N ALA A 113 6.99 -4.96 -1.76
CA ALA A 113 7.51 -4.43 -3.02
C ALA A 113 7.72 -5.54 -4.09
N GLY A 114 7.46 -6.80 -3.74
CA GLY A 114 7.51 -7.96 -4.60
C GLY A 114 8.89 -8.62 -4.71
N GLU A 115 9.78 -8.33 -3.77
CA GLU A 115 11.04 -9.07 -3.61
C GLU A 115 10.76 -10.45 -3.00
N ARG A 116 11.48 -11.46 -3.49
CA ARG A 116 11.34 -12.84 -2.99
C ARG A 116 12.35 -13.11 -1.89
N LEU A 117 11.86 -13.60 -0.76
CA LEU A 117 12.67 -13.93 0.42
C LEU A 117 12.40 -15.38 0.84
N ASP A 118 13.47 -16.10 1.18
CA ASP A 118 13.34 -17.46 1.70
C ASP A 118 12.94 -17.45 3.18
N LEU A 119 11.66 -17.74 3.45
CA LEU A 119 11.10 -17.77 4.80
C LEU A 119 11.75 -18.81 5.71
N ARG A 120 12.38 -19.85 5.15
CA ARG A 120 13.09 -20.89 5.91
C ARG A 120 14.27 -20.34 6.69
N ARG A 121 14.74 -19.13 6.36
CA ARG A 121 15.79 -18.41 7.09
C ARG A 121 15.32 -17.80 8.40
N PHE A 122 14.01 -17.73 8.63
CA PHE A 122 13.41 -17.14 9.83
C PHE A 122 12.69 -18.17 10.70
N LEU A 123 12.14 -19.22 10.09
CA LEU A 123 11.31 -20.21 10.78
C LEU A 123 11.28 -21.56 10.04
N THR A 124 10.83 -22.60 10.73
CA THR A 124 10.64 -23.93 10.16
C THR A 124 9.37 -24.01 9.31
N ALA A 125 9.27 -24.99 8.41
CA ALA A 125 8.04 -25.21 7.63
C ALA A 125 6.81 -25.49 8.52
N HIS A 126 7.01 -26.13 9.68
CA HIS A 126 5.93 -26.33 10.66
C HIS A 126 5.48 -25.00 11.27
N GLY A 127 6.43 -24.19 11.75
CA GLY A 127 6.11 -22.87 12.30
C GLY A 127 5.47 -21.94 11.26
N GLN A 128 5.82 -22.11 9.99
CA GLN A 128 5.19 -21.34 8.91
C GLN A 128 3.71 -21.68 8.81
N LYS A 129 3.39 -22.98 8.74
CA LYS A 129 2.00 -23.44 8.71
C LYS A 129 1.20 -23.00 9.94
N GLU A 130 1.80 -23.04 11.13
CA GLU A 130 1.14 -22.58 12.36
C GLU A 130 0.79 -21.09 12.30
N ILE A 131 1.73 -20.25 11.86
CA ILE A 131 1.52 -18.80 11.74
C ILE A 131 0.48 -18.51 10.65
N GLU A 132 0.56 -19.19 9.51
CA GLU A 132 -0.39 -19.03 8.40
C GLU A 132 -1.82 -19.38 8.84
N ALA A 133 -2.00 -20.52 9.52
CA ALA A 133 -3.30 -20.92 10.06
C ALA A 133 -3.85 -19.92 11.09
N ALA A 134 -2.98 -19.30 11.90
CA ALA A 134 -3.39 -18.26 12.83
C ALA A 134 -3.86 -16.99 12.08
N PHE A 135 -3.18 -16.60 10.99
CA PHE A 135 -3.63 -15.49 10.14
C PHE A 135 -4.94 -15.77 9.42
N GLU A 136 -5.22 -17.01 9.03
CA GLU A 136 -6.50 -17.38 8.41
C GLU A 136 -7.67 -17.25 9.40
N GLN A 137 -7.45 -17.56 10.68
CA GLN A 137 -8.50 -17.49 11.71
C GLN A 137 -8.72 -16.07 12.24
N VAL A 138 -7.64 -15.32 12.47
CA VAL A 138 -7.68 -13.97 13.09
C VAL A 138 -7.82 -12.87 12.04
N GLY A 139 -7.32 -13.11 10.83
CA GLY A 139 -7.15 -12.12 9.78
C GLY A 139 -5.82 -11.35 9.88
N PHE A 140 -5.56 -10.52 8.87
CA PHE A 140 -4.27 -9.82 8.71
C PHE A 140 -4.17 -8.46 9.42
N GLY A 141 -5.22 -8.04 10.13
CA GLY A 141 -5.36 -6.70 10.71
C GLY A 141 -4.56 -6.47 12.00
N SER A 142 -4.36 -7.50 12.83
CA SER A 142 -3.71 -7.37 14.14
C SER A 142 -2.63 -8.44 14.36
N LEU A 143 -1.36 -8.01 14.43
CA LEU A 143 -0.26 -8.90 14.81
C LEU A 143 -0.32 -9.31 16.28
N GLY A 144 -0.88 -8.46 17.15
CA GLY A 144 -1.05 -8.76 18.57
C GLY A 144 -1.94 -9.97 18.78
N ALA A 145 -3.13 -9.94 18.19
CA ALA A 145 -4.09 -11.04 18.30
C ALA A 145 -3.56 -12.37 17.73
N VAL A 146 -2.76 -12.32 16.66
CA VAL A 146 -2.08 -13.50 16.10
C VAL A 146 -0.99 -14.01 17.04
N CYS A 147 -0.21 -13.12 17.64
CA CYS A 147 0.81 -13.49 18.63
C CYS A 147 0.18 -14.16 19.86
N ASP A 148 -0.91 -13.59 20.38
CA ASP A 148 -1.65 -14.12 21.53
C ASP A 148 -2.22 -15.51 21.23
N ARG A 149 -2.79 -15.70 20.02
CA ARG A 149 -3.28 -17.00 19.53
C ARG A 149 -2.18 -18.06 19.49
N LEU A 150 -0.96 -17.65 19.14
CA LEU A 150 0.21 -18.52 19.06
C LEU A 150 0.93 -18.68 20.41
N GLY A 151 0.44 -18.07 21.48
CA GLY A 151 1.00 -18.13 22.82
C GLY A 151 2.36 -17.44 22.95
N GLY A 152 2.62 -16.39 22.15
CA GLY A 152 3.88 -15.64 22.22
C GLY A 152 5.12 -16.40 21.74
N ARG A 153 4.95 -17.55 21.06
CA ARG A 153 6.05 -18.43 20.63
C ARG A 153 6.93 -17.86 19.52
N TYR A 154 6.47 -16.81 18.83
CA TYR A 154 7.17 -16.22 17.69
C TYR A 154 7.40 -14.73 17.88
N ASP A 155 8.58 -14.28 17.46
CA ASP A 155 8.92 -12.86 17.43
C ASP A 155 7.99 -12.07 16.47
N TYR A 156 7.58 -10.87 16.88
CA TYR A 156 6.71 -10.00 16.09
C TYR A 156 7.28 -9.68 14.70
N GLY A 157 8.60 -9.60 14.56
CA GLY A 157 9.27 -9.42 13.29
C GLY A 157 9.02 -10.60 12.34
N VAL A 158 9.09 -11.82 12.84
CA VAL A 158 8.79 -13.04 12.05
C VAL A 158 7.34 -13.07 11.62
N LEU A 159 6.41 -12.78 12.54
CA LEU A 159 4.97 -12.68 12.21
C LEU A 159 4.72 -11.64 11.11
N ARG A 160 5.42 -10.49 11.17
CA ARG A 160 5.31 -9.43 10.16
C ARG A 160 5.79 -9.86 8.78
N ILE A 161 6.88 -10.63 8.70
CA ILE A 161 7.42 -11.16 7.44
C ILE A 161 6.43 -12.15 6.82
N VAL A 162 5.91 -13.10 7.59
CA VAL A 162 4.92 -14.08 7.10
C VAL A 162 3.64 -13.38 6.63
N ARG A 163 3.18 -12.37 7.38
CA ARG A 163 2.04 -11.53 6.98
C ARG A 163 2.25 -10.90 5.61
N ALA A 164 3.42 -10.31 5.39
CA ALA A 164 3.77 -9.65 4.13
C ALA A 164 3.80 -10.64 2.95
N ALA A 165 4.36 -11.84 3.16
CA ALA A 165 4.37 -12.90 2.15
C ALA A 165 2.95 -13.30 1.74
N LYS A 166 2.08 -13.60 2.71
CA LYS A 166 0.69 -13.98 2.44
C LYS A 166 -0.16 -12.91 1.78
N GLN A 167 0.00 -11.65 2.20
CA GLN A 167 -0.72 -10.55 1.57
C GLN A 167 -0.29 -10.35 0.11
N THR A 168 0.99 -10.60 -0.20
CA THR A 168 1.52 -10.51 -1.57
C THR A 168 1.01 -11.67 -2.43
N GLU A 169 1.08 -12.91 -1.92
CA GLU A 169 0.49 -14.09 -2.57
C GLU A 169 -1.01 -13.91 -2.88
N ASN A 170 -1.79 -13.41 -1.91
CA ASN A 170 -3.22 -13.19 -2.10
C ASN A 170 -3.51 -12.13 -3.18
N LYS A 171 -2.72 -11.05 -3.23
CA LYS A 171 -2.83 -10.02 -4.28
C LYS A 171 -2.48 -10.58 -5.66
N GLU A 172 -1.40 -11.35 -5.77
CA GLU A 172 -0.99 -11.97 -7.04
C GLU A 172 -2.04 -12.96 -7.54
N ARG A 173 -2.61 -13.79 -6.63
CA ARG A 173 -3.71 -14.68 -6.97
C ARG A 173 -4.93 -13.89 -7.47
N GLN A 174 -5.35 -12.85 -6.77
CA GLN A 174 -6.49 -12.03 -7.20
C GLN A 174 -6.26 -11.35 -8.56
N ALA A 175 -5.05 -10.86 -8.82
CA ALA A 175 -4.68 -10.27 -10.10
C ALA A 175 -4.72 -11.31 -11.24
N SER A 176 -4.32 -12.55 -10.98
CA SER A 176 -4.36 -13.65 -11.97
C SER A 176 -5.78 -14.11 -12.34
N TRP A 177 -6.80 -13.81 -11.55
CA TRP A 177 -8.21 -14.14 -11.86
C TRP A 177 -8.93 -13.04 -12.65
N LEU A 178 -8.31 -11.85 -12.78
CA LEU A 178 -8.88 -10.67 -13.45
C LEU A 178 -8.30 -10.44 -14.86
N CYS A 179 -7.37 -11.28 -15.31
CA CYS A 179 -6.82 -11.34 -16.66
C CYS A 179 -7.29 -12.61 -17.37
#